data_AF-A0A7L5ZAS5-F1
#
_entry.id   AF-A0A7L5ZAS5-F1
#
_cell.length_a   1.000
_cell.length_b   1.000
_cell.length_c   1.000
_cell.angle_alpha   90.00
_cell.angle_beta   90.00
_cell.angle_gamma   90.00
#
_symmetry.space_group_name_H-M   'P 1'
#
loop_
_entity.id
_entity.type
_entity.pdbx_description
1 polymer ?
#
loop_
_entity_poly.entity_id
_entity_poly.type
_entity_poly.pdbx_seq_one_letter_code
_entity_poly.pdbx_strand_id
1 'polypeptide(L)'
;MGQLGDAELSATLAAVQPDLIVLAYGVNDGFRPDIAQRDFEDLLTTQVQRMQRLAPRADLLIAGAPEGLGRGKGPACAGSEFGAPFALGMVRDVQRQVAARQGVAFWDWYGRMGDGVLQSGWPAVRRAGALSR
;
A
#
# COMPACT_ATOMS: atom_id res chain seq x y z
N MET A 1 -18.51 -1.92 0.11
CA MET A 1 -18.49 -1.56 1.54
C MET A 1 -18.32 -0.05 1.60
N GLY A 2 -19.30 0.69 2.14
CA GLY A 2 -19.25 2.16 2.17
C GLY A 2 -18.15 2.65 3.11
N GLN A 3 -17.49 3.75 2.76
CA GLN A 3 -16.55 4.41 3.68
C GLN A 3 -17.34 4.97 4.87
N LEU A 4 -16.81 4.82 6.09
CA LEU A 4 -17.36 5.49 7.28
C LEU A 4 -17.36 7.01 7.07
N GLY A 5 -18.43 7.67 7.51
CA GLY A 5 -18.48 9.14 7.55
C GLY A 5 -17.48 9.72 8.56
N ASP A 6 -17.19 11.02 8.48
CA ASP A 6 -16.23 11.68 9.38
C ASP A 6 -16.64 11.55 10.86
N ALA A 7 -17.93 11.63 11.16
CA ALA A 7 -18.43 11.51 12.53
C ALA A 7 -18.20 10.11 13.12
N GLU A 8 -18.50 9.07 12.35
CA GLU A 8 -18.33 7.66 12.77
C GLU A 8 -16.85 7.31 12.93
N LEU A 9 -16.03 7.76 12.00
CA LEU A 9 -14.59 7.54 12.05
C LEU A 9 -13.95 8.32 13.20
N SER A 10 -14.35 9.57 13.42
CA SER A 10 -13.89 10.38 14.57
C SER A 10 -14.25 9.71 15.90
N ALA A 11 -15.48 9.21 16.05
CA ALA A 11 -15.89 8.48 17.24
C ALA A 11 -15.05 7.22 17.47
N THR A 12 -14.74 6.48 16.39
CA THR A 12 -13.87 5.30 16.44
C THR A 12 -12.45 5.67 16.87
N LEU A 13 -11.87 6.70 16.26
CA LEU A 13 -10.51 7.17 16.58
C LEU A 13 -10.41 7.72 18.01
N ALA A 14 -11.45 8.42 18.49
CA ALA A 14 -11.51 8.92 19.86
C ALA A 14 -11.62 7.78 20.90
N ALA A 15 -12.32 6.69 20.55
CA ALA A 15 -12.42 5.52 21.41
C ALA A 15 -11.12 4.71 21.46
N VAL A 16 -10.44 4.56 20.32
CA VAL A 16 -9.20 3.76 20.21
C VAL A 16 -7.96 4.54 20.68
N GLN A 17 -7.93 5.85 20.43
CA GLN A 17 -6.78 6.73 20.68
C GLN A 17 -5.45 6.15 20.16
N PRO A 18 -5.35 5.90 18.83
CA PRO A 18 -4.17 5.27 18.28
C PRO A 18 -2.96 6.20 18.35
N ASP A 19 -1.81 5.65 18.73
CA ASP A 19 -0.52 6.32 18.55
C ASP A 19 0.03 6.18 17.13
N LEU A 20 -0.45 5.18 16.37
CA LEU A 20 -0.07 4.91 14.97
C LEU A 20 -1.28 4.46 14.15
N ILE A 21 -1.45 5.05 12.97
CA ILE A 21 -2.41 4.64 11.95
C ILE A 21 -1.66 4.11 10.72
N VAL A 22 -1.98 2.87 10.32
CA VAL A 22 -1.41 2.24 9.12
C VAL A 22 -2.45 2.24 8.00
N LEU A 23 -2.14 2.92 6.90
CA LEU A 23 -2.95 2.93 5.68
C LEU A 23 -2.43 1.87 4.71
N ALA A 24 -3.23 0.82 4.49
CA ALA A 24 -2.92 -0.30 3.58
C ALA A 24 -3.91 -0.35 2.41
N TYR A 25 -3.79 0.60 1.49
CA TYR A 25 -4.58 0.68 0.25
C TYR A 25 -3.76 0.20 -0.97
N GLY A 26 -4.38 0.10 -2.15
CA GLY A 26 -3.66 0.06 -3.43
C GLY A 26 -3.72 -1.26 -4.20
N VAL A 27 -3.95 -2.41 -3.57
CA VAL A 27 -4.02 -3.69 -4.34
C VAL A 27 -5.21 -3.67 -5.29
N ASN A 28 -6.41 -3.38 -4.77
CA ASN A 28 -7.63 -3.32 -5.59
C ASN A 28 -7.53 -2.26 -6.68
N ASP A 29 -6.90 -1.12 -6.36
CA ASP A 29 -6.66 -0.01 -7.28
C ASP A 29 -5.81 -0.45 -8.48
N GLY A 30 -4.77 -1.27 -8.26
CA GLY A 30 -3.95 -1.82 -9.34
C GLY A 30 -4.66 -2.79 -10.28
N PHE A 31 -5.82 -3.34 -9.89
CA PHE A 31 -6.65 -4.19 -10.78
C PHE A 31 -7.69 -3.41 -11.59
N ARG A 32 -7.81 -2.09 -11.35
CA ARG A 32 -8.74 -1.27 -12.14
C ARG A 32 -8.16 -1.02 -13.54
N PRO A 33 -8.94 -1.28 -14.61
CA PRO A 33 -8.45 -1.16 -15.99
C PRO A 33 -8.20 0.29 -16.43
N ASP A 34 -8.78 1.26 -15.73
CA ASP A 34 -8.87 2.67 -16.11
C ASP A 34 -8.31 3.61 -15.02
N ILE A 35 -7.53 3.07 -14.07
CA ILE A 35 -7.00 3.90 -12.99
C ILE A 35 -6.04 4.96 -13.52
N ALA A 36 -6.43 6.22 -13.36
CA ALA A 36 -5.55 7.35 -13.61
C ALA A 36 -4.65 7.58 -12.39
N GLN A 37 -3.38 7.83 -12.64
CA GLN A 37 -2.40 8.15 -11.59
C GLN A 37 -2.86 9.33 -10.73
N ARG A 38 -3.41 10.37 -11.37
CA ARG A 38 -3.86 11.59 -10.69
C ARG A 38 -5.02 11.33 -9.74
N ASP A 39 -6.02 10.56 -10.18
CA ASP A 39 -7.19 10.23 -9.35
C ASP A 39 -6.78 9.45 -8.10
N PHE A 40 -5.84 8.51 -8.26
CA PHE A 40 -5.32 7.75 -7.13
C PHE A 40 -4.48 8.62 -6.18
N GLU A 41 -3.67 9.53 -6.72
CA GLU A 41 -2.91 10.51 -5.93
C GLU A 41 -3.83 11.43 -5.11
N ASP A 42 -4.88 11.96 -5.73
CA ASP A 42 -5.85 12.84 -5.08
C ASP A 42 -6.65 12.08 -4.01
N LEU A 43 -7.05 10.84 -4.30
CA LEU A 43 -7.70 9.96 -3.33
C LEU A 43 -6.81 9.73 -2.11
N LEU A 44 -5.57 9.26 -2.33
CA LEU A 44 -4.67 8.92 -1.24
C LEU A 44 -4.30 10.14 -0.41
N THR A 45 -4.03 11.27 -1.07
CA THR A 45 -3.80 12.56 -0.41
C THR A 45 -4.98 12.95 0.47
N THR A 46 -6.21 12.84 -0.05
CA THR A 46 -7.43 13.15 0.71
C THR A 46 -7.56 12.27 1.94
N GLN A 47 -7.27 10.96 1.83
CA GLN A 47 -7.35 10.05 2.98
C GLN A 47 -6.26 10.33 4.03
N VAL A 48 -5.03 10.62 3.61
CA VAL A 48 -3.94 11.01 4.53
C VAL A 48 -4.31 12.27 5.30
N GLN A 49 -4.73 13.33 4.59
CA GLN A 49 -5.14 14.58 5.21
C GLN A 49 -6.35 14.40 6.13
N ARG A 50 -7.29 13.53 5.77
CA ARG A 50 -8.43 13.18 6.62
C ARG A 50 -7.96 12.54 7.92
N MET A 51 -7.00 11.61 7.88
CA MET A 51 -6.48 10.97 9.09
C MET A 51 -5.71 11.97 9.96
N GLN A 52 -4.88 12.83 9.37
CA GLN A 52 -4.16 13.89 10.11
C GLN A 52 -5.13 14.85 10.84
N ARG A 53 -6.27 15.19 10.21
CA ARG A 53 -7.29 16.03 10.86
C ARG A 53 -8.04 15.32 11.98
N LEU A 54 -8.41 14.05 11.78
CA LEU A 54 -9.25 13.31 12.72
C LEU A 54 -8.46 12.67 13.88
N ALA A 55 -7.16 12.42 13.69
CA ALA A 55 -6.26 11.86 14.70
C ALA A 55 -4.92 12.61 14.71
N PRO A 56 -4.88 13.90 15.09
CA PRO A 56 -3.69 14.74 15.01
C PRO A 56 -2.53 14.31 15.94
N ARG A 57 -2.79 13.39 16.87
CA ARG A 57 -1.78 12.82 17.78
C ARG A 57 -1.16 11.52 17.27
N ALA A 58 -1.76 10.89 16.28
CA ALA A 58 -1.29 9.62 15.75
C ALA A 58 -0.20 9.87 14.69
N ASP A 59 0.86 9.08 14.73
CA ASP A 59 1.75 8.93 13.59
C ASP A 59 1.02 8.22 12.44
N LEU A 60 1.39 8.52 11.20
CA LEU A 60 0.82 7.88 10.01
C LEU A 60 1.89 7.12 9.24
N LEU A 61 1.54 5.91 8.84
CA LEU A 61 2.32 5.04 7.98
C LEU A 61 1.50 4.61 6.77
N ILE A 62 2.03 4.82 5.56
CA ILE A 62 1.52 4.17 4.35
C ILE A 62 2.26 2.84 4.19
N ALA A 63 1.53 1.73 4.27
CA ALA A 63 2.02 0.43 3.85
C ALA A 63 1.84 0.32 2.34
N GLY A 64 2.95 0.37 1.60
CA GLY A 64 2.96 0.27 0.15
C GLY A 64 2.27 -1.01 -0.31
N ALA A 65 1.52 -0.93 -1.40
CA ALA A 65 0.76 -2.05 -1.94
C ALA A 65 1.69 -3.24 -2.19
N PRO A 66 1.38 -4.42 -1.64
CA PRO A 66 2.15 -5.62 -1.91
C PRO A 66 2.01 -6.06 -3.38
N GLU A 67 2.60 -7.20 -3.72
CA GLU A 67 2.30 -7.88 -4.98
C GLU A 67 0.86 -8.36 -4.99
N GLY A 68 0.21 -8.20 -6.14
CA GLY A 68 -1.12 -8.72 -6.39
C GLY A 68 -1.12 -9.49 -7.71
N LEU A 69 -1.71 -10.68 -7.70
CA LEU A 69 -1.87 -11.51 -8.89
C LEU A 69 -3.32 -11.65 -9.27
N GLY A 70 -3.58 -11.64 -10.56
CA GLY A 70 -4.88 -12.00 -11.07
C GLY A 70 -4.82 -12.42 -12.53
N ARG A 71 -5.99 -12.79 -13.03
CA ARG A 71 -6.21 -13.04 -14.45
C ARG A 71 -6.38 -11.68 -15.11
N GLY A 72 -5.47 -11.28 -15.99
CA GLY A 72 -5.50 -9.93 -16.56
C GLY A 72 -4.28 -9.55 -17.40
N LYS A 73 -4.23 -8.30 -17.86
CA LYS A 73 -3.11 -7.75 -18.62
C LYS A 73 -1.99 -7.36 -17.66
N GLY A 74 -0.89 -8.10 -17.71
CA GLY A 74 0.27 -7.94 -16.85
C GLY A 74 1.35 -8.95 -17.20
N PRO A 75 2.60 -8.78 -16.77
CA PRO A 75 3.61 -9.82 -16.91
C PRO A 75 3.11 -11.10 -16.24
N ALA A 76 2.99 -12.16 -17.02
CA ALA A 76 2.59 -13.46 -16.52
C ALA A 76 3.70 -14.05 -15.64
N CYS A 77 3.30 -14.77 -14.61
CA CYS A 77 4.23 -15.54 -13.81
C CYS A 77 4.61 -16.79 -14.62
N ALA A 78 5.89 -17.17 -14.61
CA ALA A 78 6.37 -18.28 -15.43
C ALA A 78 5.54 -19.56 -15.19
N GLY A 79 4.96 -20.11 -16.26
CA GLY A 79 4.11 -21.32 -16.19
C GLY A 79 2.72 -21.11 -15.57
N SER A 80 2.26 -19.87 -15.41
CA SER A 80 0.98 -19.54 -14.76
C SER A 80 0.13 -18.59 -15.62
N GLU A 81 -1.19 -18.77 -15.51
CA GLU A 81 -2.20 -17.91 -16.12
C GLU A 81 -2.48 -16.62 -15.31
N PHE A 82 -1.86 -16.51 -14.13
CA PHE A 82 -1.88 -15.31 -13.29
C PHE A 82 -0.67 -14.42 -13.60
N GLY A 83 -0.88 -13.10 -13.56
CA GLY A 83 0.17 -12.09 -13.75
C GLY A 83 -0.05 -10.88 -12.85
N ALA A 84 0.99 -10.06 -12.72
CA ALA A 84 0.95 -8.83 -11.93
C ALA A 84 0.34 -7.69 -12.77
N PRO A 85 -0.75 -7.03 -12.34
CA PRO A 85 -1.31 -5.89 -13.07
C PRO A 85 -0.30 -4.77 -13.29
N PHE A 86 -0.27 -4.21 -14.50
CA PHE A 86 0.65 -3.11 -14.84
C PHE A 86 0.48 -1.89 -13.92
N ALA A 87 -0.74 -1.61 -13.46
CA ALA A 87 -1.02 -0.44 -12.64
C ALA A 87 -0.52 -0.56 -11.18
N LEU A 88 -0.17 -1.76 -10.68
CA LEU A 88 0.36 -1.89 -9.31
C LEU A 88 1.70 -1.19 -9.12
N GLY A 89 2.55 -1.15 -10.15
CA GLY A 89 3.79 -0.37 -10.10
C GLY A 89 3.52 1.12 -9.89
N MET A 90 2.62 1.68 -10.71
CA MET A 90 2.18 3.08 -10.60
C MET A 90 1.58 3.37 -9.22
N VAL A 91 0.72 2.49 -8.70
CA VAL A 91 0.13 2.64 -7.35
C VAL A 91 1.21 2.76 -6.28
N ARG A 92 2.22 1.89 -6.30
CA ARG A 92 3.33 1.91 -5.33
C ARG A 92 4.14 3.20 -5.43
N ASP A 93 4.39 3.69 -6.64
CA ASP A 93 5.10 4.94 -6.88
C ASP A 93 4.33 6.14 -6.33
N VAL A 94 3.01 6.20 -6.59
CA VAL A 94 2.14 7.25 -6.03
C VAL A 94 2.13 7.19 -4.50
N GLN A 95 2.03 6.00 -3.90
CA GLN A 95 2.06 5.85 -2.44
C GLN A 95 3.36 6.39 -1.83
N ARG A 96 4.51 6.08 -2.43
CA ARG A 96 5.82 6.60 -2.01
C ARG A 96 5.90 8.11 -2.13
N GLN A 97 5.39 8.67 -3.24
CA GLN A 97 5.39 10.12 -3.50
C GLN A 97 4.46 10.87 -2.54
N VAL A 98 3.24 10.38 -2.31
CA VAL A 98 2.29 10.99 -1.38
C VAL A 98 2.84 10.93 0.04
N ALA A 99 3.45 9.82 0.45
CA ALA A 99 4.08 9.72 1.76
C ALA A 99 5.14 10.81 1.97
N ALA A 100 6.05 10.96 1.00
CA ALA A 100 7.10 11.99 1.04
C ALA A 100 6.53 13.41 1.05
N ARG A 101 5.52 13.71 0.24
CA ARG A 101 4.91 15.05 0.14
C ARG A 101 4.09 15.43 1.37
N GLN A 102 3.42 14.48 2.01
CA GLN A 102 2.60 14.71 3.21
C GLN A 102 3.39 14.55 4.52
N GLY A 103 4.68 14.19 4.44
CA GLY A 103 5.54 14.02 5.61
C GLY A 103 5.14 12.83 6.48
N VAL A 104 4.62 11.75 5.88
CA VAL A 104 4.23 10.53 6.61
C VAL A 104 5.19 9.37 6.29
N ALA A 105 5.28 8.40 7.19
CA ALA A 105 6.17 7.27 7.00
C ALA A 105 5.69 6.38 5.82
N PHE A 106 6.64 5.70 5.17
CA PHE A 106 6.37 4.73 4.11
C PHE A 106 7.07 3.41 4.40
N TRP A 107 6.31 2.32 4.33
CA TRP A 107 6.84 0.96 4.41
C TRP A 107 6.68 0.26 3.06
N ASP A 108 7.82 -0.08 2.44
CA ASP A 108 7.86 -0.79 1.16
C ASP A 108 7.57 -2.27 1.35
N TRP A 109 6.29 -2.65 1.41
CA TRP A 109 5.89 -4.05 1.55
C TRP A 109 6.36 -4.86 0.33
N TYR A 110 6.16 -4.32 -0.88
CA TYR A 110 6.59 -4.97 -2.13
C TYR A 110 8.06 -5.37 -2.08
N GLY A 111 8.97 -4.43 -1.81
CA GLY A 111 10.40 -4.70 -1.72
C GLY A 111 10.84 -5.62 -0.59
N ARG A 112 9.95 -5.94 0.38
CA ARG A 112 10.24 -6.83 1.52
C ARG A 112 9.67 -8.24 1.38
N MET A 113 8.76 -8.49 0.43
CA MET A 113 8.37 -9.85 0.08
C MET A 113 9.41 -10.56 -0.79
N GLY A 114 10.50 -9.87 -1.15
CA GLY A 114 11.37 -10.26 -2.24
C GLY A 114 10.92 -9.60 -3.53
N ASP A 115 11.62 -9.90 -4.61
CA ASP A 115 11.53 -9.26 -5.91
C ASP A 115 10.25 -9.59 -6.73
N GLY A 116 9.08 -9.76 -6.08
CA GLY A 116 7.75 -9.95 -6.70
C GLY A 116 7.34 -11.42 -6.93
N VAL A 117 6.14 -11.69 -7.48
CA VAL A 117 5.71 -13.06 -7.89
C VAL A 117 6.58 -13.64 -9.05
N LEU A 118 7.49 -12.81 -9.49
CA LEU A 118 8.77 -13.19 -10.05
C LEU A 118 9.61 -14.19 -9.23
N GLN A 119 9.37 -14.51 -7.96
CA GLN A 119 10.09 -15.61 -7.30
C GLN A 119 9.40 -16.99 -7.50
N SER A 120 9.24 -17.41 -8.76
CA SER A 120 9.04 -18.78 -9.32
C SER A 120 8.46 -19.98 -8.50
N GLY A 121 7.68 -19.79 -7.44
CA GLY A 121 7.02 -20.87 -6.67
C GLY A 121 7.72 -21.33 -5.37
N TRP A 122 8.54 -20.49 -4.73
CA TRP A 122 9.24 -20.61 -3.40
C TRP A 122 9.14 -21.92 -2.57
N PRO A 123 10.26 -22.43 -1.97
CA PRO A 123 10.92 -21.82 -0.78
C PRO A 123 12.48 -21.77 -0.87
N ALA A 124 13.31 -21.07 -0.06
CA ALA A 124 13.22 -20.55 1.31
C ALA A 124 14.14 -19.32 1.60
N VAL A 125 13.77 -18.58 2.66
CA VAL A 125 14.52 -17.45 3.25
C VAL A 125 15.91 -17.88 3.75
N ARG A 126 16.98 -17.17 3.33
CA ARG A 126 18.28 -17.22 4.03
C ARG A 126 18.33 -16.14 5.11
N ARG A 127 18.60 -16.58 6.36
CA ARG A 127 18.83 -15.67 7.50
C ARG A 127 19.99 -14.71 7.21
N ALA A 128 19.85 -13.51 7.78
CA ALA A 128 20.83 -12.45 7.75
C ALA A 128 22.24 -12.93 8.13
N GLY A 129 23.22 -12.55 7.31
CA GLY A 129 24.63 -12.65 7.65
C GLY A 129 24.95 -11.80 8.88
N ALA A 130 25.82 -12.33 9.71
CA ALA A 130 26.21 -11.82 11.01
C ALA A 130 26.60 -10.33 11.00
N LEU A 131 26.14 -9.60 12.02
CA LEU A 131 26.82 -8.41 12.51
C LEU A 131 28.22 -8.84 12.97
N SER A 132 29.25 -8.48 12.22
CA SER A 132 30.62 -8.46 12.72
C SER A 132 30.75 -7.31 13.72
N ARG A 133 31.16 -7.67 14.93
CA ARG A 133 31.56 -6.75 16.00
C ARG A 133 32.83 -5.99 15.62
#